data_AF-A0A7S1IHW3-F1
#
_entry.id   AF-A0A7S1IHW3-F1
#
_cell.length_a   1.000
_cell.length_b   1.000
_cell.length_c   1.000
_cell.angle_alpha   90.00
_cell.angle_beta   90.00
_cell.angle_gamma   90.00
#
_symmetry.space_group_name_H-M   'P 1'
#
loop_
_entity.id
_entity.type
_entity.pdbx_description
1 polymer ?
#
loop_
_entity_poly.entity_id
_entity_poly.type
_entity_poly.pdbx_seq_one_letter_code
_entity_poly.pdbx_strand_id
1 'polypeptide(L)'
;QIEELMAFSYHKRKASVVVLTGPFVAAPADGNVDDQMMYDDQFDALTEKVSAIVEACKGMKVVVIPSLKDLAAEYVFPQPMFDVDFDNEAILGLGNPSSFLVNNDITVGICTNDILQHIAGTLVEVQADQRLARIPRVAREVIRSRSYYPLVPAHPDAQVDYTLCHHCEFQSTTPDILILPSFLPAFAQKVEGTLVINPGLIRKHNFAEVTIGAGQGLVADRATVEIFKLT
;
A
#
# COMPACT_ATOMS: atom_id res chain seq x y z
N GLN A 1 0.08 -13.62 10.99
CA GLN A 1 -0.01 -12.15 10.83
C GLN A 1 -1.19 -11.73 9.98
N ILE A 2 -1.33 -12.18 8.72
CA ILE A 2 -2.50 -11.83 7.87
C ILE A 2 -3.82 -12.30 8.50
N GLU A 3 -3.88 -13.54 8.98
CA GLU A 3 -5.10 -14.09 9.62
C GLU A 3 -5.51 -13.25 10.84
N GLU A 4 -4.54 -12.92 11.69
CA GLU A 4 -4.73 -12.10 12.89
C GLU A 4 -5.20 -10.67 12.53
N LEU A 5 -4.57 -10.04 11.53
CA LEU A 5 -4.97 -8.73 11.03
C LEU A 5 -6.41 -8.74 10.50
N MET A 6 -6.76 -9.73 9.68
CA MET A 6 -8.11 -9.83 9.10
C MET A 6 -9.16 -10.12 10.17
N ALA A 7 -8.87 -11.04 11.09
CA ALA A 7 -9.74 -11.33 12.22
C ALA A 7 -9.93 -10.10 13.12
N PHE A 8 -8.86 -9.35 13.41
CA PHE A 8 -8.94 -8.10 14.17
C PHE A 8 -9.78 -7.05 13.44
N SER A 9 -9.49 -6.82 12.16
CA SER A 9 -10.22 -5.87 11.31
C SER A 9 -11.72 -6.18 11.27
N TYR A 10 -12.10 -7.44 11.13
CA TYR A 10 -13.51 -7.83 11.05
C TYR A 10 -14.21 -7.87 12.42
N HIS A 11 -13.64 -8.57 13.41
CA HIS A 11 -14.32 -8.80 14.68
C HIS A 11 -14.26 -7.58 15.60
N LYS A 12 -13.13 -6.88 15.65
CA LYS A 12 -12.91 -5.76 16.58
C LYS A 12 -13.24 -4.40 15.95
N ARG A 13 -12.88 -4.19 14.69
CA ARG A 13 -13.01 -2.88 14.03
C ARG A 13 -14.16 -2.77 13.05
N LYS A 14 -14.77 -3.89 12.63
CA LYS A 14 -15.88 -3.93 11.67
C LYS A 14 -15.52 -3.24 10.34
N ALA A 15 -14.28 -3.44 9.89
CA ALA A 15 -13.79 -2.87 8.64
C ALA A 15 -14.59 -3.39 7.43
N SER A 16 -14.97 -2.48 6.53
CA SER A 16 -15.64 -2.82 5.27
C SER A 16 -14.67 -3.20 4.16
N VAL A 17 -13.45 -2.64 4.18
CA VAL A 17 -12.39 -2.91 3.22
C VAL A 17 -11.07 -3.10 3.97
N VAL A 18 -10.33 -4.16 3.61
CA VAL A 18 -8.97 -4.42 4.08
C VAL A 18 -8.03 -4.36 2.88
N VAL A 19 -7.00 -3.53 2.96
CA VAL A 19 -5.97 -3.42 1.93
C VAL A 19 -4.73 -4.15 2.42
N LEU A 20 -4.33 -5.20 1.70
CA LEU A 20 -3.13 -5.98 1.95
C LEU A 20 -2.08 -5.61 0.90
N THR A 21 -0.96 -5.08 1.35
CA THR A 21 0.20 -4.77 0.51
C THR A 21 1.31 -5.77 0.79
N GLY A 22 1.96 -6.25 -0.27
CA GLY A 22 3.11 -7.13 -0.16
C GLY A 22 4.29 -6.55 0.64
N PRO A 23 5.33 -7.36 0.92
CA PRO A 23 5.46 -8.71 0.40
C PRO A 23 4.70 -9.76 1.23
N PHE A 24 4.03 -10.66 0.52
CA PHE A 24 3.32 -11.84 0.99
C PHE A 24 4.25 -13.05 1.10
N VAL A 25 5.02 -13.33 0.05
CA VAL A 25 6.07 -14.35 0.03
C VAL A 25 7.40 -13.64 -0.14
N ALA A 26 8.22 -13.63 0.90
CA ALA A 26 9.44 -12.85 0.94
C ALA A 26 10.64 -13.71 1.31
N ALA A 27 11.82 -13.34 0.83
CA ALA A 27 13.04 -14.00 1.24
C ALA A 27 13.21 -13.92 2.78
N PRO A 28 13.65 -15.02 3.42
CA PRO A 28 13.87 -15.06 4.85
C PRO A 28 15.00 -14.08 5.22
N ALA A 29 14.85 -13.44 6.39
CA ALA A 29 15.73 -12.35 6.80
C ALA A 29 17.18 -12.80 7.08
N ASP A 30 17.39 -14.08 7.35
CA ASP A 30 18.69 -14.71 7.60
C ASP A 30 19.31 -15.32 6.33
N GLY A 31 18.61 -15.27 5.20
CA GLY A 31 19.07 -15.82 3.92
C GLY A 31 19.04 -17.36 3.83
N ASN A 32 18.51 -18.04 4.84
CA ASN A 32 18.38 -19.50 4.82
C ASN A 32 17.16 -19.91 3.99
N VAL A 33 17.40 -20.30 2.74
CA VAL A 33 16.36 -20.86 1.86
C VAL A 33 16.20 -22.35 2.20
N ASP A 34 15.53 -22.64 3.31
CA ASP A 34 15.01 -23.98 3.60
C ASP A 34 13.51 -24.00 3.31
N ASP A 35 13.18 -23.91 2.03
CA ASP A 35 11.78 -23.94 1.57
C ASP A 35 11.53 -25.19 0.74
N GLN A 36 10.68 -26.07 1.29
CA GLN A 36 10.27 -27.31 0.64
C GLN A 36 9.20 -27.09 -0.42
N MET A 37 8.63 -25.88 -0.50
CA MET A 37 7.57 -25.48 -1.43
C MET A 37 8.05 -24.36 -2.35
N MET A 38 7.60 -24.36 -3.60
CA MET A 38 7.85 -23.24 -4.50
C MET A 38 7.14 -21.98 -4.01
N TYR A 39 7.66 -20.80 -4.35
CA TYR A 39 7.08 -19.53 -3.91
C TYR A 39 5.65 -19.33 -4.41
N ASP A 40 5.34 -19.82 -5.61
CA ASP A 40 4.00 -19.80 -6.17
C ASP A 40 3.04 -20.66 -5.33
N ASP A 41 3.43 -21.89 -4.97
CA ASP A 41 2.64 -22.76 -4.09
C ASP A 41 2.39 -22.13 -2.71
N GLN A 42 3.37 -21.39 -2.18
CA GLN A 42 3.21 -20.66 -0.92
C GLN A 42 2.20 -19.52 -1.03
N PHE A 43 2.20 -18.83 -2.18
CA PHE A 43 1.27 -17.76 -2.45
C PHE A 43 -0.15 -18.28 -2.71
N ASP A 44 -0.30 -19.40 -3.41
CA ASP A 44 -1.58 -20.09 -3.60
C ASP A 44 -2.17 -20.50 -2.26
N ALA A 45 -1.38 -21.14 -1.39
CA ALA A 45 -1.80 -21.51 -0.04
C ALA A 45 -2.19 -20.30 0.82
N LEU A 46 -1.56 -19.14 0.60
CA LEU A 46 -1.96 -17.90 1.25
C LEU A 46 -3.28 -17.36 0.71
N THR A 47 -3.49 -17.42 -0.60
CA THR A 47 -4.71 -16.97 -1.27
C THR A 47 -5.91 -17.82 -0.85
N GLU A 48 -5.74 -19.14 -0.71
CA GLU A 48 -6.75 -20.04 -0.14
C GLU A 48 -7.13 -19.63 1.29
N LYS A 49 -6.14 -19.31 2.14
CA LYS A 49 -6.38 -18.84 3.51
C LYS A 49 -7.13 -17.52 3.55
N VAL A 50 -6.74 -16.55 2.74
CA VAL A 50 -7.44 -15.25 2.63
C VAL A 50 -8.89 -15.49 2.19
N SER A 51 -9.11 -16.35 1.20
CA SER A 51 -10.45 -16.72 0.71
C SER A 51 -11.30 -17.35 1.81
N ALA A 52 -10.75 -18.28 2.58
CA ALA A 52 -11.46 -18.89 3.71
C ALA A 52 -11.87 -17.86 4.79
N ILE A 53 -11.01 -16.87 5.07
CA ILE A 53 -11.33 -15.82 6.05
C ILE A 53 -12.43 -14.90 5.52
N VAL A 54 -12.38 -14.52 4.24
CA VAL A 54 -13.40 -13.66 3.62
C VAL A 54 -14.76 -14.34 3.61
N GLU A 55 -14.82 -15.64 3.32
CA GLU A 55 -16.06 -16.43 3.43
C GLU A 55 -16.64 -16.44 4.86
N ALA A 56 -15.78 -16.50 5.88
CA ALA A 56 -16.19 -16.39 7.28
C ALA A 56 -16.61 -14.96 7.67
N CYS A 57 -16.07 -13.94 6.99
CA CYS A 57 -16.21 -12.52 7.31
C CYS A 57 -17.12 -11.77 6.34
N LYS A 58 -18.40 -12.15 6.29
CA LYS A 58 -19.38 -11.59 5.34
C LYS A 58 -19.40 -10.05 5.34
N GLY A 59 -19.30 -9.47 4.14
CA GLY A 59 -19.38 -8.03 3.89
C GLY A 59 -18.06 -7.28 3.96
N MET A 60 -16.96 -7.95 4.31
CA MET A 60 -15.61 -7.41 4.20
C MET A 60 -15.06 -7.66 2.80
N LYS A 61 -14.56 -6.60 2.14
CA LYS A 61 -13.80 -6.72 0.89
C LYS A 61 -12.31 -6.68 1.17
N VAL A 62 -11.53 -7.39 0.38
CA VAL A 62 -10.07 -7.44 0.49
C VAL A 62 -9.45 -6.97 -0.81
N VAL A 63 -8.50 -6.05 -0.74
CA VAL A 63 -7.70 -5.61 -1.89
C VAL A 63 -6.29 -6.13 -1.69
N VAL A 64 -5.73 -6.81 -2.68
CA VAL A 64 -4.39 -7.42 -2.64
C VAL A 64 -3.51 -6.72 -3.66
N ILE A 65 -2.37 -6.18 -3.20
CA ILE A 65 -1.42 -5.45 -4.05
C ILE A 65 -0.01 -5.99 -3.84
N PRO A 66 0.70 -6.37 -4.92
CA PRO A 66 2.03 -6.92 -4.83
C PRO A 66 3.07 -5.88 -4.44
N SER A 67 4.25 -6.36 -4.08
CA SER A 67 5.47 -5.60 -3.90
C SER A 67 6.56 -6.19 -4.78
N LEU A 68 7.55 -5.37 -5.16
CA LEU A 68 8.80 -5.89 -5.75
C LEU A 68 9.57 -6.81 -4.79
N LYS A 69 9.15 -6.93 -3.52
CA LYS A 69 9.75 -7.85 -2.55
C LYS A 69 9.04 -9.20 -2.51
N ASP A 70 7.98 -9.38 -3.30
CA ASP A 70 7.30 -10.66 -3.48
C ASP A 70 8.10 -11.58 -4.40
N LEU A 71 8.39 -12.78 -3.91
CA LEU A 71 9.11 -13.79 -4.69
C LEU A 71 8.21 -14.54 -5.68
N ALA A 72 6.88 -14.49 -5.46
CA ALA A 72 5.86 -15.07 -6.33
C ALA A 72 5.28 -14.04 -7.34
N ALA A 73 5.97 -12.91 -7.54
CA ALA A 73 5.53 -11.85 -8.46
C ALA A 73 6.68 -11.30 -9.30
N GLU A 74 6.32 -10.57 -10.35
CA GLU A 74 7.27 -9.92 -11.25
C GLU A 74 8.16 -8.89 -10.53
N TYR A 75 9.47 -8.90 -10.79
CA TYR A 75 10.44 -7.97 -10.16
C TYR A 75 10.66 -6.70 -11.01
N VAL A 76 9.59 -6.12 -11.54
CA VAL A 76 9.65 -4.90 -12.36
C VAL A 76 8.51 -3.96 -12.01
N PHE A 77 8.78 -2.65 -12.01
CA PHE A 77 7.79 -1.61 -11.76
C PHE A 77 7.53 -0.78 -13.01
N PRO A 78 6.27 -0.43 -13.36
CA PRO A 78 5.04 -0.89 -12.74
C PRO A 78 4.83 -2.42 -12.86
N GLN A 79 4.29 -3.00 -11.80
CA GLN A 79 4.16 -4.43 -11.56
C GLN A 79 2.70 -4.87 -11.83
N PRO A 80 2.47 -5.96 -12.59
CA PRO A 80 1.13 -6.51 -12.77
C PRO A 80 0.55 -7.04 -11.46
N MET A 81 -0.76 -7.36 -11.45
CA MET A 81 -1.35 -8.13 -10.35
C MET A 81 -0.76 -9.56 -10.31
N PHE A 82 -0.93 -10.26 -9.19
CA PHE A 82 -0.58 -11.67 -9.10
C PHE A 82 -1.35 -12.50 -10.14
N ASP A 83 -0.67 -13.48 -10.73
CA ASP A 83 -1.28 -14.47 -11.65
C ASP A 83 -1.92 -15.59 -10.84
N VAL A 84 -2.98 -15.24 -10.10
CA VAL A 84 -3.78 -16.16 -9.29
C VAL A 84 -5.26 -15.91 -9.54
N ASP A 85 -6.06 -16.98 -9.58
CA ASP A 85 -7.50 -16.84 -9.64
C ASP A 85 -8.05 -16.60 -8.23
N PHE A 86 -8.56 -15.40 -8.01
CA PHE A 86 -9.30 -15.09 -6.80
C PHE A 86 -10.76 -15.51 -7.03
N ASP A 87 -11.07 -16.80 -6.82
CA ASP A 87 -12.42 -17.37 -6.98
C ASP A 87 -13.52 -16.65 -6.16
N ASN A 88 -13.12 -15.79 -5.22
CA ASN A 88 -13.99 -15.02 -4.35
C ASN A 88 -14.12 -13.56 -4.81
N GLU A 89 -15.33 -13.16 -5.23
CA GLU A 89 -15.65 -11.78 -5.68
C GLU A 89 -15.40 -10.68 -4.62
N ALA A 90 -15.28 -11.05 -3.33
CA ALA A 90 -14.93 -10.11 -2.29
C ALA A 90 -13.42 -9.81 -2.21
N ILE A 91 -12.60 -10.51 -3.00
CA ILE A 91 -11.16 -10.25 -3.15
C ILE A 91 -10.90 -9.57 -4.49
N LEU A 92 -10.17 -8.46 -4.45
CA LEU A 92 -9.74 -7.70 -5.62
C LEU A 92 -8.21 -7.66 -5.69
N GLY A 93 -7.64 -8.41 -6.63
CA GLY A 93 -6.23 -8.29 -6.98
C GLY A 93 -5.98 -7.08 -7.87
N LEU A 94 -4.96 -6.27 -7.57
CA LEU A 94 -4.51 -5.14 -8.39
C LEU A 94 -2.99 -5.16 -8.55
N GLY A 95 -2.49 -4.45 -9.56
CA GLY A 95 -1.04 -4.22 -9.74
C GLY A 95 -0.47 -3.15 -8.81
N ASN A 96 0.83 -2.91 -8.95
CA ASN A 96 1.56 -1.86 -8.23
C ASN A 96 2.26 -0.90 -9.23
N PRO A 97 1.90 0.39 -9.28
CA PRO A 97 0.90 1.05 -8.45
C PRO A 97 -0.51 0.77 -8.97
N SER A 98 -1.53 1.12 -8.20
CA SER A 98 -2.92 1.07 -8.65
C SER A 98 -3.80 2.08 -7.93
N SER A 99 -4.97 2.33 -8.50
CA SER A 99 -6.02 3.15 -7.89
C SER A 99 -7.35 2.40 -7.96
N PHE A 100 -8.18 2.54 -6.94
CA PHE A 100 -9.54 1.98 -6.94
C PHE A 100 -10.51 2.91 -6.20
N LEU A 101 -11.81 2.67 -6.40
CA LEU A 101 -12.87 3.41 -5.74
C LEU A 101 -13.47 2.63 -4.58
N VAL A 102 -13.64 3.29 -3.44
CA VAL A 102 -14.47 2.82 -2.33
C VAL A 102 -15.79 3.58 -2.38
N ASN A 103 -16.92 2.86 -2.30
CA ASN A 103 -18.28 3.41 -2.35
C ASN A 103 -18.57 4.32 -3.57
N ASN A 104 -17.85 4.11 -4.67
CA ASN A 104 -17.95 4.86 -5.94
C ASN A 104 -17.57 6.35 -5.88
N ASP A 105 -17.12 6.88 -4.73
CA ASP A 105 -16.84 8.30 -4.55
C ASP A 105 -15.48 8.61 -3.90
N ILE A 106 -14.83 7.63 -3.28
CA ILE A 106 -13.53 7.82 -2.61
C ILE A 106 -12.44 7.11 -3.41
N THR A 107 -11.52 7.88 -3.97
CA THR A 107 -10.38 7.34 -4.73
C THR A 107 -9.22 7.01 -3.80
N VAL A 108 -8.81 5.75 -3.78
CA VAL A 108 -7.64 5.27 -3.04
C VAL A 108 -6.55 4.91 -4.03
N GLY A 109 -5.40 5.57 -3.91
CA GLY A 109 -4.20 5.29 -4.69
C GLY A 109 -3.14 4.60 -3.84
N ILE A 110 -2.46 3.61 -4.40
CA ILE A 110 -1.50 2.78 -3.68
C ILE A 110 -0.25 2.56 -4.52
N CYS A 111 0.91 2.71 -3.88
CA CYS A 111 2.19 2.30 -4.42
C CYS A 111 3.00 1.64 -3.31
N THR A 112 3.48 0.41 -3.55
CA THR A 112 4.25 -0.36 -2.56
C THR A 112 5.76 -0.15 -2.68
N ASN A 113 6.22 0.59 -3.71
CA ASN A 113 7.59 1.09 -3.76
C ASN A 113 7.77 2.21 -2.73
N ASP A 114 8.94 2.27 -2.09
CA ASP A 114 9.22 3.26 -1.03
C ASP A 114 9.58 4.64 -1.60
N ILE A 115 8.67 5.21 -2.41
CA ILE A 115 8.86 6.51 -3.05
C ILE A 115 9.08 7.62 -2.02
N LEU A 116 8.48 7.49 -0.84
CA LEU A 116 8.68 8.44 0.25
C LEU A 116 10.15 8.45 0.70
N GLN A 117 10.73 7.29 1.02
CA GLN A 117 12.13 7.22 1.43
C GLN A 117 13.07 7.63 0.29
N HIS A 118 12.77 7.23 -0.94
CA HIS A 118 13.60 7.53 -2.11
C HIS A 118 13.68 9.05 -2.37
N ILE A 119 12.54 9.75 -2.46
CA ILE A 119 12.52 11.22 -2.61
C ILE A 119 13.18 11.87 -1.40
N ALA A 120 12.88 11.40 -0.19
CA ALA A 120 13.45 12.00 1.00
C ALA A 120 14.98 11.91 1.00
N GLY A 121 15.56 10.82 0.50
CA GLY A 121 16.99 10.62 0.34
C GLY A 121 17.67 11.58 -0.64
N THR A 122 16.92 12.21 -1.55
CA THR A 122 17.46 13.17 -2.52
C THR A 122 17.24 14.64 -2.12
N LEU A 123 16.42 14.92 -1.11
CA LEU A 123 16.15 16.29 -0.67
C LEU A 123 17.36 16.89 0.05
N VAL A 124 17.79 18.08 -0.38
CA VAL A 124 18.77 18.91 0.33
C VAL A 124 18.03 19.79 1.34
N GLU A 125 18.44 19.72 2.61
CA GLU A 125 17.92 20.56 3.69
C GLU A 125 18.89 21.71 3.94
N VAL A 126 18.43 22.95 3.73
CA VAL A 126 19.28 24.16 3.92
C VAL A 126 19.02 24.81 5.28
N GLN A 127 17.85 24.56 5.88
CA GLN A 127 17.40 25.19 7.13
C GLN A 127 16.74 24.18 8.07
N ALA A 128 16.72 24.46 9.38
CA ALA A 128 16.23 23.53 10.41
C ALA A 128 14.71 23.32 10.38
N ASP A 129 13.95 24.33 9.98
CA ASP A 129 12.49 24.26 9.75
C ASP A 129 12.12 23.30 8.61
N GLN A 130 12.96 23.22 7.58
CA GLN A 130 12.80 22.31 6.45
C GLN A 130 12.89 20.83 6.84
N ARG A 131 13.62 20.52 7.93
CA ARG A 131 13.75 19.17 8.50
C ARG A 131 12.48 18.71 9.21
N LEU A 132 11.78 19.64 9.89
CA LEU A 132 10.52 19.35 10.58
C LEU A 132 9.37 19.11 9.60
N ALA A 133 9.39 19.75 8.43
CA ALA A 133 8.38 19.61 7.37
C ALA A 133 8.75 18.59 6.28
N ARG A 134 9.71 17.69 6.54
CA ARG A 134 10.26 16.78 5.52
C ARG A 134 9.20 15.85 4.91
N ILE A 135 8.38 15.20 5.74
CA ILE A 135 7.33 14.27 5.27
C ILE A 135 6.27 14.97 4.41
N PRO A 136 5.63 16.09 4.83
CA PRO A 136 4.73 16.86 3.98
C PRO A 136 5.33 17.25 2.64
N ARG A 137 6.61 17.66 2.62
CA ARG A 137 7.30 18.06 1.39
C ARG A 137 7.45 16.88 0.43
N VAL A 138 7.94 15.76 0.94
CA VAL A 138 8.09 14.52 0.16
C VAL A 138 6.74 14.08 -0.43
N ALA A 139 5.69 14.02 0.38
CA ALA A 139 4.36 13.65 -0.06
C ALA A 139 3.78 14.64 -1.09
N ARG A 140 4.06 15.93 -0.94
CA ARG A 140 3.66 16.97 -1.89
C ARG A 140 4.31 16.77 -3.26
N GLU A 141 5.56 16.33 -3.33
CA GLU A 141 6.22 16.05 -4.62
C GLU A 141 5.50 14.92 -5.38
N VAL A 142 5.10 13.85 -4.67
CA VAL A 142 4.29 12.76 -5.26
C VAL A 142 2.95 13.29 -5.78
N ILE A 143 2.25 14.12 -5.00
CA ILE A 143 0.95 14.68 -5.40
C ILE A 143 1.08 15.60 -6.62
N ARG A 144 2.03 16.54 -6.61
CA ARG A 144 2.19 17.55 -7.66
C ARG A 144 2.70 16.99 -8.97
N SER A 145 3.56 15.97 -8.90
CA SER A 145 4.05 15.26 -10.08
C SER A 145 2.99 14.39 -10.76
N ARG A 146 1.86 14.13 -10.08
CA ARG A 146 0.77 13.26 -10.56
C ARG A 146 1.26 11.87 -10.96
N SER A 147 2.29 11.37 -10.27
CA SER A 147 2.85 10.05 -10.49
C SER A 147 3.11 9.37 -9.15
N TYR A 148 2.86 8.07 -9.11
CA TYR A 148 3.21 7.22 -7.98
C TYR A 148 4.73 7.11 -7.77
N TYR A 149 5.53 7.36 -8.82
CA TYR A 149 6.99 7.31 -8.76
C TYR A 149 7.64 8.39 -9.65
N PRO A 150 7.72 9.65 -9.18
CA PRO A 150 8.23 10.76 -10.00
C PRO A 150 9.76 10.92 -10.00
N LEU A 151 10.50 10.09 -9.24
CA LEU A 151 11.93 10.27 -9.07
C LEU A 151 12.71 9.80 -10.32
N VAL A 152 13.50 10.70 -10.90
CA VAL A 152 14.36 10.42 -12.07
C VAL A 152 15.78 10.96 -11.83
N PRO A 153 16.84 10.14 -11.95
CA PRO A 153 16.78 8.68 -12.15
C PRO A 153 16.16 7.97 -10.95
N ALA A 154 15.43 6.90 -11.22
CA ALA A 154 14.81 6.07 -10.18
C ALA A 154 15.85 5.46 -9.25
N HIS A 155 15.45 5.24 -8.00
CA HIS A 155 16.25 4.49 -7.05
C HIS A 155 16.48 3.06 -7.57
N PRO A 156 17.68 2.45 -7.41
CA PRO A 156 17.95 1.10 -7.89
C PRO A 156 16.91 0.07 -7.46
N ASP A 157 16.46 0.13 -6.20
CA ASP A 157 15.46 -0.82 -5.66
C ASP A 157 14.05 -0.63 -6.23
N ALA A 158 13.80 0.41 -7.03
CA ALA A 158 12.49 0.66 -7.61
C ALA A 158 12.26 -0.06 -8.94
N GLN A 159 13.32 -0.58 -9.59
CA GLN A 159 13.25 -1.40 -10.80
C GLN A 159 12.29 -0.85 -11.87
N VAL A 160 12.39 0.46 -12.15
CA VAL A 160 11.42 1.14 -13.01
C VAL A 160 11.70 0.82 -14.48
N ASP A 161 10.73 0.19 -15.15
CA ASP A 161 10.64 0.14 -16.60
C ASP A 161 10.00 1.43 -17.11
N TYR A 162 10.85 2.33 -17.62
CA TYR A 162 10.40 3.61 -18.15
C TYR A 162 9.55 3.49 -19.42
N THR A 163 9.56 2.35 -20.12
CA THR A 163 8.67 2.13 -21.27
C THR A 163 7.20 2.05 -20.85
N LEU A 164 6.97 1.72 -19.57
CA LEU A 164 5.64 1.56 -18.95
C LEU A 164 5.29 2.70 -17.98
N CYS A 165 6.04 3.82 -17.99
CA CYS A 165 5.89 4.91 -17.02
C CYS A 165 4.49 5.55 -16.97
N HIS A 166 3.74 5.49 -18.07
CA HIS A 166 2.36 5.98 -18.15
C HIS A 166 1.40 5.22 -17.21
N HIS A 167 1.72 3.97 -16.83
CA HIS A 167 0.98 3.23 -15.81
C HIS A 167 1.26 3.70 -14.38
N CYS A 168 2.31 4.50 -14.18
CA CYS A 168 2.63 5.11 -12.89
C CYS A 168 1.90 6.43 -12.65
N GLU A 169 1.17 6.95 -13.63
CA GLU A 169 0.48 8.25 -13.51
C GLU A 169 -0.85 8.12 -12.78
N PHE A 170 -1.28 9.21 -12.14
CA PHE A 170 -2.63 9.32 -11.60
C PHE A 170 -3.63 9.43 -12.76
N GLN A 171 -4.49 8.42 -12.91
CA GLN A 171 -5.31 8.23 -14.10
C GLN A 171 -6.20 9.44 -14.46
N SER A 172 -6.97 9.97 -13.52
CA SER A 172 -7.92 11.07 -13.79
C SER A 172 -7.71 12.23 -12.82
N THR A 173 -7.77 11.94 -11.53
CA THR A 173 -7.63 12.91 -10.45
C THR A 173 -6.57 12.46 -9.48
N THR A 174 -6.06 13.40 -8.69
CA THR A 174 -5.29 13.05 -7.50
C THR A 174 -6.16 12.20 -6.58
N PRO A 175 -5.69 11.05 -6.09
CA PRO A 175 -6.44 10.24 -5.14
C PRO A 175 -6.81 11.03 -3.88
N ASP A 176 -7.98 10.73 -3.32
CA ASP A 176 -8.42 11.27 -2.03
C ASP A 176 -7.55 10.74 -0.89
N ILE A 177 -7.13 9.48 -1.01
CA ILE A 177 -6.24 8.79 -0.08
C ILE A 177 -5.06 8.21 -0.87
N LEU A 178 -3.84 8.47 -0.41
CA LEU A 178 -2.62 7.83 -0.90
C LEU A 178 -2.05 6.93 0.19
N ILE A 179 -1.96 5.64 -0.08
CA ILE A 179 -1.28 4.66 0.78
C ILE A 179 0.11 4.40 0.20
N LEU A 180 1.12 4.87 0.93
CA LEU A 180 2.53 4.82 0.54
C LEU A 180 3.34 4.16 1.67
N PRO A 181 3.36 2.81 1.74
CA PRO A 181 4.15 2.10 2.74
C PRO A 181 5.63 2.45 2.62
N SER A 182 6.28 2.70 3.75
CA SER A 182 7.67 3.16 3.80
C SER A 182 8.41 2.68 5.05
N PHE A 183 9.73 2.59 4.96
CA PHE A 183 10.62 2.40 6.12
C PHE A 183 10.68 3.62 7.05
N LEU A 184 10.19 4.78 6.60
CA LEU A 184 10.00 5.95 7.45
C LEU A 184 9.06 5.64 8.62
N PRO A 185 9.11 6.40 9.73
CA PRO A 185 8.12 6.29 10.81
C PRO A 185 6.70 6.37 10.25
N ALA A 186 5.79 5.54 10.76
CA ALA A 186 4.41 5.52 10.32
C ALA A 186 3.75 6.89 10.57
N PHE A 187 2.93 7.35 9.63
CA PHE A 187 2.26 8.65 9.71
C PHE A 187 0.97 8.67 8.88
N ALA A 188 0.10 9.61 9.21
CA ALA A 188 -1.02 10.01 8.37
C ALA A 188 -1.12 11.53 8.37
N GLN A 189 -1.10 12.15 7.19
CA GLN A 189 -1.11 13.61 7.07
C GLN A 189 -1.94 14.09 5.87
N LYS A 190 -2.65 15.21 6.06
CA LYS A 190 -3.32 15.93 4.98
C LYS A 190 -2.31 16.77 4.22
N VAL A 191 -2.15 16.51 2.93
CA VAL A 191 -1.26 17.25 2.03
C VAL A 191 -2.04 17.62 0.78
N GLU A 192 -2.20 18.93 0.53
CA GLU A 192 -2.88 19.46 -0.67
C GLU A 192 -4.28 18.86 -0.95
N GLY A 193 -5.01 18.50 0.11
CA GLY A 193 -6.37 17.94 0.03
C GLY A 193 -6.42 16.41 0.00
N THR A 194 -5.29 15.74 -0.19
CA THR A 194 -5.15 14.28 -0.12
C THR A 194 -4.71 13.83 1.27
N LEU A 195 -5.28 12.72 1.75
CA LEU A 195 -4.83 12.04 2.95
C LEU A 195 -3.70 11.06 2.60
N VAL A 196 -2.48 11.36 3.01
CA VAL A 196 -1.30 10.52 2.73
C VAL A 196 -0.98 9.68 3.96
N ILE A 197 -0.90 8.37 3.77
CA ILE A 197 -0.77 7.38 4.84
C ILE A 197 0.44 6.49 4.56
N ASN A 198 1.39 6.50 5.49
CA ASN A 198 2.36 5.43 5.64
C ASN A 198 1.92 4.57 6.84
N PRO A 199 1.35 3.36 6.61
CA PRO A 199 0.95 2.48 7.71
C PRO A 199 2.14 1.91 8.50
N GLY A 200 3.37 2.09 8.00
CA GLY A 200 4.54 1.37 8.46
C GLY A 200 4.55 -0.08 7.96
N LEU A 201 5.54 -0.85 8.40
CA LEU A 201 5.70 -2.23 7.96
C LEU A 201 5.00 -3.22 8.89
N ILE A 202 4.29 -4.18 8.32
CA ILE A 202 3.64 -5.27 9.06
C ILE A 202 4.64 -6.15 9.83
N ARG A 203 5.91 -6.25 9.36
CA ARG A 203 7.00 -6.90 10.10
C ARG A 203 7.30 -6.23 11.44
N LYS A 204 6.95 -4.94 11.60
CA LYS A 204 6.99 -4.20 12.87
C LYS A 204 5.62 -4.18 13.55
N HIS A 205 4.73 -5.08 13.13
CA HIS A 205 3.34 -5.21 13.55
C HIS A 205 2.45 -3.99 13.26
N ASN A 206 2.91 -3.02 12.46
CA ASN A 206 2.14 -1.81 12.22
C ASN A 206 1.07 -2.01 11.15
N PHE A 207 -0.11 -1.43 11.37
CA PHE A 207 -1.14 -1.23 10.36
C PHE A 207 -1.89 0.08 10.63
N ALA A 208 -2.59 0.61 9.63
CA ALA A 208 -3.42 1.79 9.76
C ALA A 208 -4.88 1.45 9.52
N GLU A 209 -5.76 2.10 10.27
CA GLU A 209 -7.20 2.10 10.04
C GLU A 209 -7.65 3.49 9.67
N VAL A 210 -8.53 3.57 8.68
CA VAL A 210 -9.10 4.82 8.20
C VAL A 210 -10.61 4.76 8.35
N THR A 211 -11.14 5.60 9.24
CA THR A 211 -12.58 5.77 9.41
C THR A 211 -13.01 7.04 8.69
N ILE A 212 -13.85 6.90 7.68
CA ILE A 212 -14.31 8.02 6.85
C ILE A 212 -15.75 8.37 7.28
N GLY A 213 -15.93 9.56 7.86
CA GLY A 213 -17.24 10.07 8.24
C GLY A 213 -18.12 10.36 7.04
N ALA A 214 -19.44 10.25 7.21
CA ALA A 214 -20.40 10.66 6.19
C ALA A 214 -20.38 12.18 6.01
N GLY A 215 -20.60 12.65 4.79
CA GLY A 215 -20.68 14.09 4.49
C GLY A 215 -20.09 14.46 3.13
N GLN A 216 -20.21 15.74 2.78
CA GLN A 216 -19.61 16.32 1.59
C GLN A 216 -18.28 17.01 1.93
N GLY A 217 -17.43 17.21 0.93
CA GLY A 217 -16.12 17.84 1.07
C GLY A 217 -14.97 16.86 0.91
N LEU A 218 -13.76 17.33 1.21
CA LEU A 218 -12.54 16.54 1.05
C LEU A 218 -12.54 15.36 2.03
N VAL A 219 -12.19 14.17 1.53
CA VAL A 219 -12.06 12.96 2.36
C VAL A 219 -11.09 13.19 3.51
N ALA A 220 -9.99 13.91 3.26
CA ALA A 220 -8.99 14.23 4.29
C ALA A 220 -9.54 15.06 5.47
N ASP A 221 -10.65 15.78 5.31
CA ASP A 221 -11.28 16.57 6.39
C ASP A 221 -12.30 15.78 7.21
N ARG A 222 -12.79 14.66 6.67
CA ARG A 222 -13.79 13.78 7.30
C ARG A 222 -13.23 12.42 7.71
N ALA A 223 -11.94 12.19 7.50
CA ALA A 223 -11.26 10.94 7.81
C ALA A 223 -10.50 11.03 9.14
N THR A 224 -10.65 10.00 9.97
CA THR A 224 -9.82 9.76 11.15
C THR A 224 -8.91 8.57 10.86
N VAL A 225 -7.61 8.72 11.15
CA VAL A 225 -6.63 7.65 10.96
C VAL A 225 -6.02 7.25 12.30
N GLU A 226 -6.07 5.96 12.59
CA GLU A 226 -5.41 5.37 13.75
C GLU A 226 -4.33 4.39 13.27
N ILE A 227 -3.12 4.49 13.82
CA ILE A 227 -2.01 3.58 13.51
C ILE A 227 -1.81 2.66 14.72
N PHE A 228 -1.92 1.37 14.47
CA PHE A 228 -1.89 0.33 15.49
C PHE A 228 -0.63 -0.52 15.38
N LYS A 229 -0.36 -1.26 16.46
CA LYS A 229 0.54 -2.40 16.46
C LYS A 229 -0.28 -3.65 16.81
N LEU A 230 -0.21 -4.68 15.96
CA LEU A 230 -0.66 -6.04 16.32
C LEU A 230 0.17 -6.53 17.51
N THR A 231 -0.50 -7.08 18.52
CA THR A 231 0.10 -7.55 19.79
C THR A 231 -0.10 -9.04 19.94
#